data_AF-A0A060Z8L0-F1
#
_entry.id   AF-A0A060Z8L0-F1
#
_cell.length_a   1.000
_cell.length_b   1.000
_cell.length_c   1.000
_cell.angle_alpha   90.00
_cell.angle_beta   90.00
_cell.angle_gamma   90.00
#
_symmetry.space_group_name_H-M   'P 1'
#
loop_
_entity.id
_entity.type
_entity.pdbx_description
1 polymer ?
#
loop_
_entity_poly.entity_id
_entity_poly.type
_entity_poly.pdbx_seq_one_letter_code
_entity_poly.pdbx_strand_id
1 'polypeptide(L)'
;MNLPPDKLKLLSQYDNDKKWELICDQERFQVKNPPSTYLTKIKSFYQDQGGVTRRFKRRVQESTQVLRELEISLRTNHIGWAQEFLNEENHGLDVLVDYLSYAQCDAS
;
A
#
# COMPACT_ATOMS: atom_id res chain seq x y z
N MET A 1 13.63 0.92 -6.01
CA MET A 1 13.96 -0.38 -5.38
C MET A 1 14.42 -0.28 -3.90
N ASN A 2 14.71 0.90 -3.33
CA ASN A 2 15.10 1.06 -1.90
C ASN A 2 16.13 0.02 -1.39
N LEU A 3 17.19 -0.19 -2.17
CA LEU A 3 18.17 -1.25 -1.91
C LEU A 3 19.20 -0.80 -0.88
N PRO A 4 19.64 -1.69 0.03
CA PRO A 4 20.77 -1.40 0.88
C PRO A 4 22.09 -1.32 0.08
N PRO A 5 23.14 -0.67 0.62
CA PRO A 5 24.37 -0.39 -0.14
C PRO A 5 25.10 -1.62 -0.68
N ASP A 6 25.07 -2.74 0.05
CA ASP A 6 25.70 -4.00 -0.35
C ASP A 6 25.02 -4.61 -1.58
N LYS A 7 23.69 -4.62 -1.62
CA LYS A 7 22.91 -5.12 -2.76
C LYS A 7 23.04 -4.22 -3.97
N LEU A 8 23.14 -2.90 -3.76
CA LEU A 8 23.42 -1.94 -4.83
C LEU A 8 24.81 -2.16 -5.42
N LYS A 9 25.83 -2.40 -4.58
CA LYS A 9 27.18 -2.72 -5.03
C LYS A 9 27.21 -4.02 -5.85
N LEU A 10 26.47 -5.04 -5.44
CA LEU A 10 26.36 -6.30 -6.19
C LEU A 10 25.71 -6.08 -7.57
N LEU A 11 24.58 -5.39 -7.63
CA LEU A 11 23.87 -5.09 -8.89
C LEU A 11 24.70 -4.21 -9.83
N SER A 12 25.49 -3.27 -9.29
CA SER A 12 26.36 -2.40 -10.09
C SER A 12 27.42 -3.17 -10.88
N GLN A 13 27.77 -4.38 -10.45
CA GLN A 13 28.76 -5.25 -11.10
C GLN A 13 28.18 -6.09 -12.25
N TYR A 14 26.87 -6.02 -12.51
CA TYR A 14 26.27 -6.73 -13.64
C TYR A 14 26.84 -6.21 -14.97
N ASP A 15 26.93 -7.12 -15.94
CA ASP A 15 27.19 -6.79 -17.33
C ASP A 15 26.07 -5.89 -17.91
N ASN A 16 26.35 -5.29 -19.07
CA ASN A 16 25.43 -4.34 -19.67
C ASN A 16 24.11 -4.99 -20.12
N ASP A 17 24.15 -6.26 -20.55
CA ASP A 17 22.96 -6.96 -21.03
C ASP A 17 21.95 -7.17 -19.88
N LYS A 18 22.42 -7.62 -18.72
CA LYS A 18 21.57 -7.76 -17.52
C LYS A 18 21.08 -6.43 -16.96
N LYS A 19 21.89 -5.38 -17.05
CA LYS A 19 21.46 -4.03 -16.65
C LYS A 19 20.35 -3.52 -17.57
N TRP A 20 20.47 -3.78 -18.87
CA TRP A 20 19.46 -3.40 -19.85
C TRP A 20 18.16 -4.19 -19.65
N GLU A 21 18.24 -5.49 -19.39
CA GLU A 21 17.09 -6.33 -19.03
C GLU A 21 16.34 -5.75 -17.81
N LEU A 22 17.07 -5.35 -16.76
CA LEU A 22 16.47 -4.73 -15.57
C LEU A 22 15.74 -3.42 -15.88
N ILE A 23 16.27 -2.60 -16.79
CA ILE A 23 15.61 -1.35 -17.23
C ILE A 23 14.32 -1.68 -17.98
N CYS A 24 14.37 -2.60 -18.94
CA CYS A 24 13.20 -3.05 -19.71
C CYS A 24 12.09 -3.60 -18.80
N ASP A 25 12.45 -4.41 -17.80
CA ASP A 25 11.50 -4.95 -16.83
C ASP A 25 10.86 -3.84 -15.99
N GLN A 26 11.64 -2.84 -15.59
CA GLN A 26 11.15 -1.71 -14.80
C GLN A 26 10.19 -0.81 -15.60
N GLU A 27 10.43 -0.60 -16.90
CA GLU A 27 9.53 0.15 -17.77
C GLU A 27 8.21 -0.57 -18.04
N ARG A 28 8.23 -1.90 -18.06
CA ARG A 28 7.03 -2.74 -18.24
C ARG A 28 6.19 -2.85 -16.98
N PHE A 29 6.78 -2.57 -15.81
CA PHE A 29 6.08 -2.68 -14.55
C PHE A 29 5.04 -1.56 -14.37
N GLN A 30 3.81 -1.94 -14.02
CA GLN A 30 2.75 -1.01 -13.69
C GLN A 30 2.24 -1.28 -12.27
N VAL A 31 2.12 -0.21 -11.47
CA VAL A 31 1.47 -0.30 -10.16
C VAL A 31 -0.02 -0.62 -10.34
N LYS A 32 -0.56 -1.49 -9.49
CA LYS A 32 -1.96 -1.93 -9.60
C LYS A 32 -2.96 -0.79 -9.33
N ASN A 33 -2.73 -0.02 -8.27
CA ASN A 33 -3.59 1.09 -7.86
C ASN A 33 -2.74 2.20 -7.20
N PRO A 34 -3.17 3.47 -7.27
CA PRO A 34 -2.57 4.56 -6.49
C PRO A 34 -2.93 4.46 -4.99
N PRO A 35 -2.17 5.14 -4.10
CA PRO A 35 -2.46 5.23 -2.67
C PRO A 35 -3.90 5.63 -2.34
N SER A 36 -4.40 6.66 -3.03
CA SER A 36 -5.74 7.23 -2.82
C SER A 36 -6.88 6.20 -2.94
N THR A 37 -6.73 5.19 -3.81
CA THR A 37 -7.70 4.10 -3.96
C THR A 37 -7.84 3.27 -2.67
N TYR A 38 -6.72 2.98 -2.00
CA TYR A 38 -6.75 2.24 -0.74
C TYR A 38 -7.28 3.10 0.39
N LEU A 39 -6.83 4.35 0.47
CA LEU A 39 -7.25 5.31 1.51
C LEU A 39 -8.74 5.59 1.48
N THR A 40 -9.32 5.75 0.28
CA THR A 40 -10.77 5.95 0.11
C THR A 40 -11.56 4.76 0.67
N LYS A 41 -11.10 3.52 0.41
CA LYS A 41 -11.73 2.31 0.93
C LYS A 41 -11.57 2.16 2.44
N ILE A 42 -10.40 2.50 2.98
CA ILE A 42 -10.14 2.43 4.42
C ILE A 42 -11.03 3.42 5.17
N LYS A 43 -11.11 4.66 4.71
CA LYS A 43 -12.00 5.70 5.25
C LYS A 43 -13.46 5.24 5.30
N SER A 44 -13.95 4.60 4.24
CA SER A 44 -15.35 4.15 4.18
C SER A 44 -15.70 3.07 5.22
N PHE A 45 -14.73 2.34 5.77
CA PHE A 45 -15.00 1.31 6.79
C PHE A 45 -15.42 1.89 8.14
N TYR A 46 -14.93 3.08 8.50
CA TYR A 46 -15.17 3.69 9.82
C TYR A 46 -15.98 5.00 9.78
N GLN A 47 -16.05 5.67 8.62
CA GLN A 47 -16.82 6.90 8.45
C GLN A 47 -18.28 6.64 8.04
N ASP A 48 -18.57 5.53 7.34
CA ASP A 48 -19.92 5.22 6.87
C ASP A 48 -20.67 4.32 7.88
N GLN A 49 -21.17 4.97 8.95
CA GLN A 49 -21.97 4.34 10.02
C GLN A 49 -23.47 4.24 9.68
N GLY A 50 -23.85 4.42 8.41
CA GLY A 50 -25.22 4.34 7.92
C GLY A 50 -25.71 2.91 7.66
N GLY A 51 -25.96 2.13 8.71
CA GLY A 51 -26.97 1.05 8.69
C GLY A 51 -26.53 -0.41 8.45
N VAL A 52 -27.04 -1.25 9.34
CA VAL A 52 -27.33 -2.70 9.21
C VAL A 52 -26.18 -3.68 9.51
N THR A 53 -26.28 -4.27 10.70
CA THR A 53 -25.53 -5.41 11.27
C THR A 53 -25.35 -6.63 10.35
N ARG A 54 -26.17 -6.79 9.30
CA ARG A 54 -26.02 -7.82 8.25
C ARG A 54 -24.83 -7.59 7.30
N ARG A 55 -24.23 -6.39 7.29
CA ARG A 55 -23.06 -6.04 6.45
C ARG A 55 -21.71 -6.22 7.16
N PHE A 56 -21.68 -6.49 8.47
CA PHE A 56 -20.45 -6.50 9.27
C PHE A 56 -19.44 -7.56 8.80
N LYS A 57 -19.85 -8.83 8.67
CA LYS A 57 -18.94 -9.92 8.26
C LYS A 57 -18.34 -9.69 6.86
N ARG A 58 -19.13 -9.12 5.94
CA ARG A 58 -18.69 -8.74 4.59
C ARG A 58 -17.72 -7.56 4.64
N ARG A 59 -18.00 -6.53 5.44
CA ARG A 59 -17.13 -5.37 5.68
C ARG A 59 -15.79 -5.78 6.30
N VAL A 60 -15.78 -6.73 7.23
CA VAL A 60 -14.54 -7.28 7.83
C VAL A 60 -13.71 -8.05 6.80
N GLN A 61 -14.34 -8.87 5.97
CA GLN A 61 -13.63 -9.58 4.90
C GLN A 61 -13.04 -8.62 3.85
N GLU A 62 -13.85 -7.64 3.41
CA GLU A 62 -13.44 -6.62 2.44
C GLU A 62 -12.31 -5.74 3.00
N SER A 63 -12.38 -5.30 4.25
CA SER A 63 -11.31 -4.53 4.90
C SER A 63 -10.02 -5.33 5.05
N THR A 64 -10.10 -6.60 5.48
CA THR A 64 -8.92 -7.46 5.57
C THR A 64 -8.26 -7.64 4.20
N GLN A 65 -9.04 -7.76 3.13
CA GLN A 65 -8.48 -7.84 1.77
C GLN A 65 -7.82 -6.52 1.36
N VAL A 66 -8.47 -5.38 1.55
CA VAL A 66 -7.92 -4.06 1.20
C VAL A 66 -6.61 -3.79 1.94
N LEU A 67 -6.53 -4.12 3.23
CA LEU A 67 -5.32 -3.95 4.04
C LEU A 67 -4.18 -4.88 3.58
N ARG A 68 -4.48 -6.12 3.21
CA ARG A 68 -3.47 -7.03 2.62
C ARG A 68 -2.92 -6.50 1.30
N GLU A 69 -3.79 -6.00 0.42
CA GLU A 69 -3.36 -5.42 -0.86
C GLU A 69 -2.57 -4.12 -0.66
N LEU A 70 -2.93 -3.32 0.36
CA LEU A 70 -2.18 -2.13 0.74
C LEU A 70 -0.80 -2.48 1.29
N GLU A 71 -0.68 -3.46 2.17
CA GLU A 71 0.62 -3.95 2.71
C GLU A 71 1.56 -4.36 1.57
N ILE A 72 1.06 -5.18 0.64
CA ILE A 72 1.84 -5.61 -0.52
C ILE A 72 2.28 -4.38 -1.32
N SER A 73 1.37 -3.46 -1.60
CA SER A 73 1.66 -2.23 -2.38
C SER A 73 2.74 -1.38 -1.71
N LEU A 74 2.65 -1.17 -0.38
CA LEU A 74 3.65 -0.45 0.40
C LEU A 74 5.02 -1.13 0.38
N ARG A 75 5.05 -2.46 0.44
CA ARG A 75 6.29 -3.24 0.52
C ARG A 75 6.97 -3.47 -0.82
N THR A 76 6.21 -3.63 -1.91
CA THR A 76 6.76 -4.10 -3.20
C THR A 76 6.76 -3.08 -4.32
N ASN A 77 5.97 -1.99 -4.22
CA ASN A 77 6.04 -0.95 -5.23
C ASN A 77 7.33 -0.13 -5.10
N HIS A 78 7.62 0.69 -6.12
CA HIS A 78 8.69 1.67 -6.04
C HIS A 78 8.51 2.61 -4.84
N ILE A 79 9.62 3.10 -4.28
CA ILE A 79 9.64 3.96 -3.08
C ILE A 79 8.79 5.23 -3.23
N GLY A 80 8.65 5.75 -4.46
CA GLY A 80 7.79 6.89 -4.77
C GLY A 80 6.33 6.65 -4.39
N TRP A 81 5.84 5.41 -4.48
CA TRP A 81 4.48 5.05 -4.06
C TRP A 81 4.28 5.25 -2.54
N ALA A 82 5.27 4.85 -1.74
CA ALA A 82 5.23 5.02 -0.29
C ALA A 82 5.37 6.50 0.10
N GLN A 83 6.18 7.26 -0.64
CA GLN A 83 6.29 8.71 -0.47
C GLN A 83 4.97 9.41 -0.79
N GLU A 84 4.32 9.05 -1.90
CA GLU A 84 2.99 9.53 -2.27
C GLU A 84 1.94 9.17 -1.20
N PHE A 85 1.97 7.94 -0.70
CA PHE A 85 1.08 7.51 0.38
C PHE A 85 1.22 8.37 1.65
N LEU A 86 2.45 8.77 2.00
CA LEU A 86 2.77 9.54 3.22
C LEU A 86 2.70 11.06 3.04
N ASN A 87 2.45 11.57 1.84
CA ASN A 87 2.49 13.00 1.58
C ASN A 87 1.29 13.76 2.20
N GLU A 88 1.35 15.09 2.13
CA GLU A 88 0.32 16.01 2.63
C GLU A 88 -1.01 15.95 1.84
N GLU A 89 -1.05 15.31 0.68
CA GLU A 89 -2.30 15.14 -0.06
C GLU A 89 -3.07 13.90 0.45
N ASN A 90 -2.35 12.81 0.67
CA ASN A 90 -2.93 11.53 1.02
C ASN A 90 -3.08 11.33 2.53
N HIS A 91 -2.17 11.87 3.35
CA HIS A 91 -2.16 11.68 4.81
C HIS A 91 -2.29 10.20 5.20
N GLY A 92 -1.65 9.30 4.44
CA GLY A 92 -1.97 7.88 4.51
C GLY A 92 -1.66 7.24 5.87
N LEU A 93 -0.66 7.76 6.58
CA LEU A 93 -0.35 7.31 7.94
C LEU A 93 -1.48 7.64 8.92
N ASP A 94 -2.00 8.88 8.87
CA ASP A 94 -3.06 9.34 9.76
C ASP A 94 -4.33 8.49 9.58
N VAL A 95 -4.70 8.21 8.32
CA VAL A 95 -5.84 7.35 7.97
C VAL A 95 -5.68 5.92 8.51
N LEU A 96 -4.46 5.36 8.45
CA LEU A 96 -4.19 4.04 8.99
C LEU A 96 -4.28 4.01 10.51
N VAL A 97 -3.76 5.04 11.19
CA VAL A 97 -3.84 5.17 12.65
C VAL A 97 -5.30 5.31 13.11
N ASP A 98 -6.09 6.13 12.42
CA ASP A 98 -7.53 6.28 12.67
C ASP A 98 -8.27 4.94 12.54
N TYR A 99 -8.02 4.21 11.45
CA TYR A 99 -8.64 2.91 11.22
C TYR A 99 -8.24 1.88 12.30
N LEU A 100 -6.96 1.83 12.69
CA LEU A 100 -6.50 0.94 13.76
C LEU A 100 -7.18 1.26 15.09
N SER A 101 -7.33 2.55 15.41
CA SER A 101 -8.02 3.00 16.63
C SER A 101 -9.49 2.59 16.61
N TYR A 102 -10.18 2.79 15.48
CA TYR A 102 -11.55 2.33 15.28
C TYR A 102 -11.69 0.81 15.45
N ALA A 103 -10.84 0.02 14.80
CA ALA A 103 -10.89 -1.44 14.84
C ALA A 103 -10.58 -2.02 16.22
N GLN A 104 -9.80 -1.30 17.05
CA GLN A 104 -9.50 -1.70 18.43
C GLN A 104 -10.60 -1.31 19.41
N CYS A 105 -11.30 -0.19 19.20
CA CYS A 105 -12.46 0.20 20.01
C CYS A 105 -13.63 -0.80 19.88
N ASP A 106 -13.90 -1.34 18.69
CA ASP A 106 -14.93 -2.37 18.47
C ASP A 106 -14.57 -3.73 19.12
N ALA A 107 -13.33 -3.93 19.56
CA ALA A 107 -12.85 -5.16 20.22
C ALA A 107 -12.90 -5.10 21.76
N SER A 108 -13.30 -3.96 22.35
CA SER A 108 -13.45 -3.74 23.79
C SER A 108 -14.93 -3.82 24.22
#